data_AF-A0A5J4PII4-F1
#
_entry.id   AF-A0A5J4PII4-F1
#
_cell.length_a   1.000
_cell.length_b   1.000
_cell.length_c   1.000
_cell.angle_alpha   90.00
_cell.angle_beta   90.00
_cell.angle_gamma   90.00
#
_symmetry.space_group_name_H-M   'P 1'
#
loop_
_entity.id
_entity.type
_entity.pdbx_description
1 polymer ?
#
loop_
_entity_poly.entity_id
_entity_poly.type
_entity_poly.pdbx_seq_one_letter_code
_entity_poly.pdbx_strand_id
1 'polypeptide(L)'
;MGYVVLHLKKASGNDAGTSAHIERTIHPKNADESRTHLNRELIGFPQSVKNRTEAIQHRIENAGITRKIEKNQVRAIGVMLSGSPDDMKRIEEAG
;
A
#
# COMPACT_ATOMS: atom_id res chain seq x y z
N MET A 1 -11.23 -18.33 18.21
CA MET A 1 -11.95 -17.62 17.13
C MET A 1 -11.06 -16.46 16.71
N GLY A 2 -10.52 -16.48 15.49
CA GLY A 2 -9.71 -15.38 14.98
C GLY A 2 -10.59 -14.25 14.44
N TYR A 3 -10.04 -13.05 14.35
CA TYR A 3 -10.68 -11.91 13.68
C TYR A 3 -9.91 -11.55 12.42
N VAL A 4 -10.66 -11.23 11.36
CA VAL A 4 -10.09 -10.56 10.20
C VAL A 4 -9.97 -9.08 10.53
N VAL A 5 -8.78 -8.52 10.33
CA VAL A 5 -8.51 -7.09 10.47
C VAL A 5 -8.57 -6.47 9.08
N LEU A 6 -9.56 -5.59 8.87
CA LEU A 6 -9.70 -4.76 7.69
C LEU A 6 -9.73 -3.29 8.11
N HIS A 7 -8.71 -2.53 7.71
CA HIS A 7 -8.64 -1.09 7.98
C HIS A 7 -8.51 -0.29 6.68
N LEU A 8 -9.35 0.74 6.52
CA LEU A 8 -9.41 1.59 5.34
C LEU A 8 -8.92 3.00 5.69
N LYS A 9 -7.88 3.47 4.99
CA LYS A 9 -7.31 4.82 5.15
C LYS A 9 -7.51 5.61 3.87
N LYS A 10 -8.05 6.83 4.00
CA LYS A 10 -8.11 7.79 2.89
C LYS A 10 -6.71 8.35 2.62
N ALA A 11 -6.22 8.20 1.39
CA ALA A 11 -5.03 8.89 0.90
C ALA A 11 -5.48 10.16 0.16
N SER A 12 -5.67 11.24 0.91
CA SER A 12 -5.96 12.58 0.37
C SER A 12 -4.65 13.30 0.04
N GLY A 13 -4.57 13.91 -1.14
CA GLY A 13 -3.36 14.61 -1.57
C GLY A 13 -2.22 13.66 -1.99
N ASN A 14 -0.98 14.00 -1.64
CA ASN A 14 0.21 13.22 -1.99
C ASN A 14 0.48 12.13 -0.93
N ASP A 15 0.50 10.86 -1.32
CA ASP A 15 0.71 9.69 -0.43
C ASP A 15 2.17 9.18 -0.44
N ALA A 16 3.12 10.06 -0.76
CA ALA A 16 4.55 9.72 -0.83
C ALA A 16 5.10 9.12 0.48
N GLY A 17 4.64 9.60 1.65
CA GLY A 17 5.08 9.04 2.93
C GLY A 17 4.68 7.58 3.10
N THR A 18 3.41 7.24 2.84
CA THR A 18 2.94 5.84 2.88
C THR A 18 3.67 5.00 1.84
N SER A 19 3.89 5.54 0.64
CA SER A 19 4.64 4.85 -0.43
C SER A 19 6.07 4.52 0.02
N ALA A 20 6.79 5.48 0.61
CA ALA A 20 8.14 5.30 1.12
C ALA A 20 8.23 4.23 2.24
N HIS A 21 7.22 4.15 3.12
CA HIS A 21 7.14 3.10 4.13
C HIS A 21 6.89 1.71 3.53
N ILE A 22 6.03 1.59 2.51
CA ILE A 22 5.74 0.32 1.84
C ILE A 22 6.96 -0.15 1.03
N GLU A 23 7.57 0.76 0.28
CA GLU A 23 8.75 0.51 -0.56
C GLU A 23 10.05 0.39 0.26
N ARG A 24 9.97 0.55 1.59
CA ARG A 24 11.09 0.42 2.53
C ARG A 24 12.26 1.37 2.24
N THR A 25 11.96 2.57 1.77
CA THR A 25 12.94 3.68 1.72
C THR A 25 13.02 4.43 3.05
N ILE A 26 12.04 4.21 3.95
CA ILE A 26 12.05 4.64 5.35
C ILE A 26 11.82 3.41 6.25
N HIS A 27 12.76 3.17 7.17
CA HIS A 27 12.75 2.02 8.08
C HIS A 27 12.18 2.41 9.47
N PRO A 28 11.01 1.89 9.87
CA PRO A 28 10.51 2.11 11.22
C PRO A 28 11.24 1.23 12.23
N LYS A 29 11.30 1.66 13.50
CA LYS A 29 12.07 0.98 14.56
C LYS A 29 11.66 -0.49 14.81
N ASN A 30 10.42 -0.86 14.49
CA ASN A 30 9.88 -2.19 14.69
C ASN A 30 9.95 -3.08 13.43
N ALA A 31 10.60 -2.63 12.36
CA ALA A 31 10.84 -3.45 11.18
C ALA A 31 12.22 -4.09 11.22
N ASP A 32 12.26 -5.40 10.96
CA ASP A 32 13.49 -6.15 10.77
C ASP A 32 13.94 -6.00 9.31
N GLU A 33 15.01 -5.24 9.09
CA GLU A 33 15.56 -4.98 7.75
C GLU A 33 16.03 -6.26 7.07
N SER A 34 16.55 -7.23 7.83
CA SER A 34 17.06 -8.51 7.30
C SER A 34 15.96 -9.31 6.60
N ARG A 35 14.69 -9.11 6.99
CA ARG A 35 13.51 -9.80 6.41
C ARG A 35 12.86 -9.03 5.26
N THR A 36 13.34 -7.84 4.89
CA THR A 36 12.73 -7.01 3.83
C THR A 36 12.61 -7.73 2.49
N HIS A 37 13.58 -8.58 2.16
CA HIS A 37 13.61 -9.36 0.93
C HIS A 37 12.46 -10.38 0.79
N LEU A 38 11.75 -10.68 1.89
CA LEU A 38 10.58 -11.57 1.89
C LEU A 38 9.29 -10.84 1.45
N ASN A 39 9.29 -9.51 1.44
CA ASN A 39 8.13 -8.73 1.02
C ASN A 39 7.85 -8.96 -0.48
N ARG A 40 6.57 -9.00 -0.86
CA ARG A 40 6.14 -9.22 -2.24
C ARG A 40 5.20 -8.12 -2.69
N GLU A 41 5.43 -7.61 -3.90
CA GLU A 41 4.46 -6.77 -4.59
C GLU A 41 3.50 -7.67 -5.37
N LEU A 42 2.21 -7.60 -5.07
CA LEU A 42 1.18 -8.41 -5.74
C LEU A 42 0.53 -7.68 -6.93
N ILE A 43 0.69 -6.36 -7.00
CA ILE A 43 0.11 -5.52 -8.05
C ILE A 43 1.23 -4.84 -8.81
N GLY A 44 1.39 -5.20 -10.08
CA GLY A 44 2.34 -4.54 -10.96
C GLY A 44 2.02 -3.05 -11.16
N PHE A 45 3.07 -2.24 -11.31
CA PHE A 45 2.91 -0.84 -11.71
C PHE A 45 2.66 -0.74 -13.21
N PRO A 46 1.95 0.32 -13.67
CA PRO A 46 1.87 0.65 -15.09
C PRO A 46 3.27 0.85 -15.70
N GLN A 47 3.40 0.66 -17.01
CA GLN A 47 4.70 0.80 -17.69
C GLN A 47 5.28 2.20 -17.46
N SER A 48 6.59 2.26 -17.18
CA SER A 48 7.37 3.50 -16.95
C SER A 48 7.12 4.24 -15.62
N VAL A 49 6.35 3.64 -14.71
CA VAL A 49 6.10 4.19 -13.37
C VAL A 49 7.09 3.64 -12.35
N LYS A 50 7.66 4.50 -11.50
CA LYS A 50 8.74 4.12 -10.56
C LYS A 50 8.28 3.75 -9.16
N ASN A 51 7.15 4.28 -8.72
CA ASN A 51 6.64 4.12 -7.35
C ASN A 51 5.11 4.18 -7.32
N ARG A 52 4.55 3.89 -6.14
CA ARG A 52 3.10 3.82 -5.94
C ARG A 52 2.38 5.16 -6.12
N THR A 53 3.01 6.27 -5.72
CA THR A 53 2.45 7.62 -5.91
C THR A 53 2.26 7.92 -7.39
N GLU A 54 3.28 7.67 -8.21
CA GLU A 54 3.20 7.83 -9.66
C GLU A 54 2.19 6.86 -10.28
N ALA A 55 2.07 5.63 -9.76
CA ALA A 55 1.10 4.64 -10.25
C ALA A 55 -0.34 5.10 -10.03
N ILE A 56 -0.64 5.69 -8.86
CA ILE A 56 -1.94 6.26 -8.55
C ILE A 56 -2.22 7.44 -9.48
N GLN A 57 -1.27 8.34 -9.66
CA GLN A 57 -1.42 9.50 -10.54
C GLN A 57 -1.67 9.07 -11.99
N HIS A 58 -0.86 8.17 -12.52
CA HIS A 58 -1.00 7.65 -13.88
C HIS A 58 -2.39 7.04 -14.10
N ARG A 59 -2.89 6.22 -13.17
CA ARG A 59 -4.24 5.63 -13.29
C ARG A 59 -5.33 6.70 -13.28
N ILE A 60 -5.21 7.74 -12.45
CA ILE A 60 -6.17 8.84 -12.39
C ILE A 60 -6.18 9.64 -13.70
N GLU A 61 -5.00 9.98 -14.23
CA GLU A 61 -4.86 10.73 -15.50
C GLU A 61 -5.42 9.96 -16.70
N ASN A 62 -5.29 8.63 -16.68
CA ASN A 62 -5.76 7.75 -17.75
C ASN A 62 -7.18 7.19 -17.52
N ALA A 63 -7.88 7.62 -16.45
CA ALA A 63 -9.23 7.14 -16.13
C ALA A 63 -10.34 7.83 -16.94
N GLY A 64 -10.02 8.74 -17.87
CA GLY A 64 -11.02 9.48 -18.66
C GLY A 64 -11.81 10.51 -17.85
N ILE A 65 -11.27 10.96 -16.71
CA ILE A 65 -11.92 11.95 -15.85
C ILE A 65 -11.83 13.33 -16.54
N THR A 66 -12.99 13.89 -16.89
CA THR A 66 -13.08 15.16 -17.64
C THR A 66 -13.14 16.40 -16.74
N ARG A 67 -13.48 16.22 -15.46
CA ARG A 67 -13.55 17.31 -14.47
C ARG A 67 -12.24 17.41 -13.69
N LYS A 68 -11.89 18.64 -13.30
CA LYS A 68 -10.72 18.89 -12.44
C LYS A 68 -10.86 18.14 -11.11
N ILE A 69 -9.78 17.45 -10.73
CA ILE A 69 -9.63 16.80 -9.43
C ILE A 69 -9.05 17.80 -8.44
N GLU A 70 -9.80 18.12 -7.40
CA GLU A 70 -9.37 19.09 -6.40
C GLU A 70 -8.28 18.51 -5.49
N LYS A 71 -7.40 19.38 -4.97
CA LYS A 71 -6.22 18.98 -4.17
C LYS A 71 -6.53 18.12 -2.94
N ASN A 72 -7.74 18.28 -2.38
CA ASN A 72 -8.18 17.59 -1.16
C ASN A 72 -9.00 16.32 -1.45
N GLN A 73 -9.23 15.97 -2.71
CA GLN A 73 -9.95 14.74 -3.03
C GLN A 73 -9.11 13.50 -2.68
N VAL A 74 -9.81 12.45 -2.27
CA VAL A 74 -9.19 11.14 -1.98
C VAL A 74 -8.76 10.53 -3.30
N ARG A 75 -7.47 10.25 -3.44
CA ARG A 75 -6.87 9.71 -4.67
C ARG A 75 -6.68 8.20 -4.62
N ALA A 76 -6.57 7.64 -3.42
CA ALA A 76 -6.55 6.21 -3.18
C ALA A 76 -7.19 5.86 -1.82
N ILE A 77 -7.63 4.62 -1.70
CA ILE A 77 -8.03 4.02 -0.42
C ILE A 77 -6.97 2.98 -0.08
N GLY A 78 -6.19 3.23 0.97
CA GLY A 78 -5.25 2.26 1.51
C GLY A 78 -6.01 1.20 2.30
N VAL A 79 -5.80 -0.07 1.95
CA VAL A 79 -6.43 -1.22 2.61
C VAL A 79 -5.34 -1.99 3.37
N MET A 80 -5.47 -2.06 4.69
CA MET A 80 -4.65 -2.97 5.51
C MET A 80 -5.49 -4.20 5.85
N LEU A 81 -5.04 -5.35 5.36
CA LEU A 81 -5.66 -6.65 5.59
C LEU A 81 -4.69 -7.51 6.40
N SER A 82 -5.13 -8.01 7.55
CA SER A 82 -4.30 -8.84 8.44
C SER A 82 -5.16 -9.71 9.36
N GLY A 83 -4.51 -10.49 10.22
CA GLY A 83 -5.11 -11.26 11.31
C GLY A 83 -4.38 -11.06 12.63
N SER A 84 -4.74 -11.86 13.64
CA SER A 84 -3.98 -11.89 14.90
C SER A 84 -2.57 -12.46 14.69
N PRO A 85 -1.58 -12.14 15.56
CA PRO A 85 -0.25 -12.73 15.46
C PRO A 85 -0.26 -14.26 15.41
N ASP A 86 -1.14 -14.90 16.19
CA ASP A 86 -1.28 -16.35 16.22
C ASP A 86 -1.84 -16.89 14.89
N ASP A 87 -2.83 -16.22 14.30
CA ASP A 87 -3.39 -16.63 13.01
C ASP A 87 -2.38 -16.43 11.88
N MET A 88 -1.63 -15.31 11.88
CA MET A 88 -0.61 -15.05 10.87
C MET A 88 0.55 -16.06 10.94
N LYS A 89 0.96 -16.47 12.14
CA LYS A 89 1.96 -17.54 12.32
C LYS A 89 1.46 -18.88 11.79
N ARG A 90 0.21 -19.26 12.07
CA ARG A 90 -0.37 -20.50 11.51
C ARG A 90 -0.42 -20.47 9.98
N ILE A 91 -0.68 -19.31 9.37
CA ILE A 91 -0.65 -19.16 7.90
C ILE A 91 0.78 -19.31 7.36
N GLU A 92 1.78 -18.75 8.05
CA GLU A 92 3.20 -18.92 7.70
C GLU A 92 3.64 -20.39 7.81
N GLU A 93 3.22 -21.10 8.87
CA GLU A 93 3.54 -22.52 9.10
C GLU A 93 2.80 -23.49 8.16
N ALA A 94 1.58 -23.12 7.73
CA ALA A 94 0.80 -23.89 6.77
C ALA A 94 1.22 -23.64 5.31
N GLY A 95 2.15 -22.71 5.09
CA GLY A 95 2.68 -22.28 3.79
C GLY A 95 3.78 -23.18 3.27
#